data_AF-A0A354V5M2-F1
#
_entry.id   AF-A0A354V5M2-F1
#
_cell.length_a   1.000
_cell.length_b   1.000
_cell.length_c   1.000
_cell.angle_alpha   90.00
_cell.angle_beta   90.00
_cell.angle_gamma   90.00
#
_symmetry.space_group_name_H-M   'P 1'
#
loop_
_entity.id
_entity.type
_entity.pdbx_description
1 polymer ?
#
loop_
_entity_poly.entity_id
_entity_poly.type
_entity_poly.pdbx_seq_one_letter_code
_entity_poly.pdbx_strand_id
1 'polypeptide(L)'
;YKFDIVGAQGQHLPLKADPLAFAAEMRPNTASIVFDEAMLPRPAPAPANVNRLDAPISIYEVHLGSWRRKGNNEWLSYRDLAEQLPRYVRDLGFTHVEFLPISEHPFDGSWGYQPTGLYAPTSRFGCPEDFSALVDACHREGLGVLLDWVPGHFPDDPHGLGNFDGTALYEHANPLQGRHLDWGTLIYNYGRTEVVNFLVSNALFWLERYGIDGLRVDA
;
A
#
# COMPACT_ATOMS: atom_id res chain seq x y z
N TYR A 1 16.38 9.04 0.41
CA TYR A 1 16.48 10.20 -0.50
C TYR A 1 15.14 10.90 -0.58
N LYS A 2 15.13 12.15 -1.03
CA LYS A 2 13.94 12.98 -1.27
C LYS A 2 14.20 13.86 -2.49
N PHE A 3 13.13 14.39 -3.08
CA PHE A 3 13.25 15.43 -4.09
C PHE A 3 13.18 16.82 -3.43
N ASP A 4 14.16 17.66 -3.74
CA ASP A 4 14.11 19.11 -3.51
C ASP A 4 13.64 19.76 -4.82
N ILE A 5 12.43 20.30 -4.81
CA ILE A 5 11.74 20.80 -6.01
C ILE A 5 11.65 22.33 -5.93
N VAL A 6 12.11 22.98 -6.99
CA VAL A 6 11.95 24.43 -7.18
C VAL A 6 10.73 24.66 -8.07
N GLY A 7 9.73 25.35 -7.54
CA GLY A 7 8.50 25.68 -8.25
C GLY A 7 8.72 26.70 -9.37
N ALA A 8 7.70 26.90 -10.21
CA ALA A 8 7.77 27.77 -11.38
C ALA A 8 8.09 29.25 -11.08
N GLN A 9 7.92 29.71 -9.83
CA GLN A 9 8.22 31.09 -9.40
C GLN A 9 9.57 31.17 -8.64
N GLY A 10 10.38 30.10 -8.68
CA GLY A 10 11.71 30.04 -8.05
C GLY A 10 11.70 29.74 -6.56
N GLN A 11 10.53 29.46 -5.97
CA GLN A 11 10.39 29.09 -4.56
C GLN A 11 10.71 27.60 -4.35
N HIS A 12 11.39 27.27 -3.25
CA HIS A 12 11.50 25.89 -2.81
C HIS A 12 10.15 25.38 -2.30
N LEU A 13 9.75 24.21 -2.77
CA LEU A 13 8.58 23.49 -2.28
C LEU A 13 8.97 22.61 -1.08
N PRO A 14 7.99 22.08 -0.32
CA PRO A 14 8.28 21.06 0.68
C PRO A 14 9.05 19.87 0.06
N LEU A 15 10.01 19.33 0.79
CA LEU A 15 10.74 18.14 0.34
C LEU A 15 9.77 16.98 0.10
N LYS A 16 9.80 16.42 -1.10
CA LYS A 16 8.89 15.34 -1.51
C LYS A 16 9.52 13.96 -1.33
N ALA A 17 8.72 13.03 -0.83
CA ALA A 17 9.00 11.61 -1.03
C ALA A 17 8.82 11.29 -2.53
N ASP A 18 9.54 10.28 -3.02
CA ASP A 18 9.37 9.79 -4.38
C ASP A 18 8.00 9.08 -4.51
N PRO A 19 7.08 9.55 -5.39
CA PRO A 19 5.78 8.90 -5.62
C PRO A 19 5.88 7.43 -6.03
N LEU A 20 7.01 7.03 -6.63
CA LEU A 20 7.31 5.68 -7.11
C LEU A 20 8.35 4.97 -6.25
N ALA A 21 8.57 5.40 -5.01
CA ALA A 21 9.44 4.70 -4.08
C ALA A 21 8.93 3.28 -3.79
N PHE A 22 9.82 2.29 -3.88
CA PHE A 22 9.51 0.90 -3.50
C PHE A 22 9.75 0.60 -2.01
N ALA A 23 10.40 1.54 -1.29
CA ALA A 23 10.62 1.45 0.14
C ALA A 23 10.65 2.86 0.76
N ALA A 24 10.31 2.97 2.04
CA ALA A 24 10.26 4.22 2.77
C ALA A 24 10.87 4.07 4.17
N GLU A 25 11.30 5.19 4.77
CA GLU A 25 11.69 5.22 6.18
C GLU A 25 10.48 4.97 7.11
N MET A 26 10.76 4.41 8.29
CA MET A 26 9.78 4.28 9.37
C MET A 26 9.22 5.66 9.75
N ARG A 27 7.90 5.81 9.67
CA ARG A 27 7.20 7.01 10.14
C ARG A 27 7.60 7.34 11.60
N PRO A 28 7.74 8.63 11.97
CA PRO A 28 7.32 9.82 11.23
C PRO A 28 8.36 10.33 10.21
N ASN A 29 9.45 9.59 9.99
CA ASN A 29 10.38 9.94 8.91
C ASN A 29 9.72 9.66 7.54
N THR A 30 10.18 10.36 6.51
CA THR A 30 9.47 10.44 5.23
C THR A 30 10.38 10.36 4.01
N ALA A 31 11.66 9.99 4.16
CA ALA A 31 12.49 9.78 2.99
C ALA A 31 12.16 8.45 2.32
N SER A 32 12.26 8.43 1.00
CA SER A 32 12.24 7.22 0.20
C SER A 32 13.56 6.46 0.38
N ILE A 33 13.53 5.14 0.32
CA ILE A 33 14.73 4.30 0.39
C ILE A 33 14.96 3.72 -1.00
N VAL A 34 16.22 3.76 -1.47
CA VAL A 34 16.59 3.11 -2.74
C VAL A 34 16.48 1.61 -2.53
N PHE A 35 15.69 0.97 -3.38
CA PHE A 35 15.47 -0.46 -3.36
C PHE A 35 15.71 -1.00 -4.77
N ASP A 36 16.54 -2.04 -4.87
CA ASP A 36 16.76 -2.73 -6.14
C ASP A 36 15.64 -3.73 -6.38
N GLU A 37 14.71 -3.40 -7.27
CA GLU A 37 13.56 -4.25 -7.59
C GLU A 37 13.99 -5.64 -8.11
N ALA A 38 15.17 -5.76 -8.72
CA ALA A 38 15.68 -7.06 -9.18
C ALA A 38 15.94 -8.04 -8.02
N MET A 39 16.06 -7.53 -6.79
CA MET A 39 16.26 -8.32 -5.58
C MET A 39 14.95 -8.77 -4.93
N LEU A 40 13.79 -8.28 -5.38
CA LEU A 40 12.50 -8.66 -4.81
C LEU A 40 12.21 -10.15 -5.13
N PRO A 41 12.11 -11.02 -4.11
CA PRO A 41 11.73 -12.41 -4.33
C PRO A 41 10.32 -12.48 -4.90
N ARG A 42 10.09 -13.38 -5.86
CA ARG A 42 8.75 -13.68 -6.35
C ARG A 42 8.10 -14.74 -5.45
N PRO A 43 6.92 -14.48 -4.88
CA PRO A 43 6.16 -15.50 -4.19
C PRO A 43 5.85 -16.69 -5.11
N ALA A 44 5.70 -17.88 -4.54
CA ALA A 44 5.07 -18.99 -5.24
C ALA A 44 3.68 -18.54 -5.75
N PRO A 45 3.20 -19.05 -6.90
CA PRO A 45 1.85 -18.71 -7.34
C PRO A 45 0.82 -19.24 -6.34
N ALA A 46 -0.27 -18.48 -6.15
CA ALA A 46 -1.43 -18.97 -5.42
C ALA A 46 -2.02 -20.23 -6.09
N PRO A 47 -2.87 -21.00 -5.38
CA PRO A 47 -3.56 -22.15 -5.98
C PRO A 47 -4.29 -21.74 -7.26
N ALA A 48 -4.09 -22.48 -8.35
CA ALA A 48 -4.55 -22.11 -9.71
C ALA A 48 -6.06 -21.82 -9.85
N ASN A 49 -6.86 -22.20 -8.85
CA ASN A 49 -8.31 -22.10 -8.86
C ASN A 49 -8.84 -21.18 -7.74
N VAL A 50 -7.98 -20.46 -7.03
CA VAL A 50 -8.34 -19.71 -5.80
C VAL A 50 -9.44 -18.67 -6.04
N ASN A 51 -9.45 -18.03 -7.21
CA ASN A 51 -10.44 -17.02 -7.63
C ASN A 51 -11.46 -17.50 -8.66
N ARG A 52 -11.65 -18.82 -8.82
CA ARG A 52 -12.67 -19.29 -9.76
C ARG A 52 -14.06 -18.89 -9.29
N LEU A 53 -14.94 -18.52 -10.23
CA LEU A 53 -16.32 -18.12 -9.95
C LEU A 53 -17.16 -19.22 -9.25
N ASP A 54 -16.77 -20.48 -9.41
CA ASP A 54 -17.39 -21.65 -8.79
C ASP A 54 -16.62 -22.20 -7.57
N ALA A 55 -15.51 -21.57 -7.17
CA ALA A 55 -14.77 -21.92 -5.97
C ALA A 55 -15.40 -21.25 -4.72
N PRO A 56 -15.26 -21.87 -3.54
CA PRO A 56 -15.68 -21.21 -2.30
C PRO A 56 -14.81 -19.99 -2.02
N ILE A 57 -15.44 -18.88 -1.61
CA ILE A 57 -14.77 -17.67 -1.14
C ILE A 57 -15.23 -17.40 0.29
N SER A 58 -14.29 -17.55 1.22
CA SER A 58 -14.39 -17.17 2.62
C SER A 58 -13.12 -16.43 3.01
N ILE A 59 -13.27 -15.18 3.44
CA ILE A 59 -12.19 -14.20 3.61
C ILE A 59 -11.99 -13.91 5.10
N TYR A 60 -10.76 -13.97 5.56
CA TYR A 60 -10.35 -13.47 6.87
C TYR A 60 -9.70 -12.09 6.71
N GLU A 61 -10.44 -11.02 7.03
CA GLU A 61 -9.95 -9.64 6.94
C GLU A 61 -9.04 -9.30 8.14
N VAL A 62 -7.91 -8.66 7.87
CA VAL A 62 -6.84 -8.44 8.86
C VAL A 62 -6.22 -7.05 8.72
N HIS A 63 -6.18 -6.32 9.83
CA HIS A 63 -5.24 -5.21 10.02
C HIS A 63 -3.94 -5.71 10.68
N LEU A 64 -2.85 -5.73 9.92
CA LEU A 64 -1.57 -6.32 10.36
C LEU A 64 -1.02 -5.68 11.65
N GLY A 65 -1.22 -4.38 11.83
CA GLY A 65 -0.75 -3.64 13.01
C GLY A 65 -1.54 -3.91 14.31
N SER A 66 -2.64 -4.67 14.25
CA SER A 66 -3.48 -4.94 15.42
C SER A 66 -3.94 -6.40 15.56
N TRP A 67 -3.65 -7.28 14.59
CA TRP A 67 -3.99 -8.70 14.68
C TRP A 67 -3.38 -9.38 15.92
N ARG A 68 -2.08 -9.18 16.14
CA ARG A 68 -1.34 -9.70 17.28
C ARG A 68 -0.13 -8.83 17.57
N ARG A 69 0.30 -8.81 18.84
CA ARG A 69 1.47 -8.10 19.33
C ARG A 69 2.49 -9.08 19.89
N LYS A 70 3.77 -8.72 19.81
CA LYS A 70 4.84 -9.39 20.58
C LYS A 70 4.74 -8.99 22.06
N GLY A 71 5.69 -9.49 22.87
CA GLY A 71 5.95 -8.93 24.19
C GLY A 71 6.16 -7.41 24.13
N ASN A 72 5.84 -6.71 25.21
CA ASN A 72 5.97 -5.25 25.31
C ASN A 72 5.12 -4.44 24.30
N ASN A 73 4.05 -5.03 23.75
CA ASN A 73 3.13 -4.37 22.81
C ASN A 73 3.77 -3.97 21.46
N GLU A 74 4.89 -4.59 21.09
CA GLU A 74 5.54 -4.38 19.79
C GLU A 74 4.75 -5.04 18.65
N TRP A 75 4.84 -4.49 17.44
CA TRP A 75 4.25 -5.13 16.26
C TRP A 75 4.98 -6.42 15.89
N LEU A 76 4.25 -7.29 15.22
CA LEU A 76 4.86 -8.35 14.42
C LEU A 76 5.46 -7.74 13.15
N SER A 77 6.64 -8.20 12.76
CA SER A 77 7.15 -7.96 11.40
C SER A 77 6.41 -8.83 10.40
N TYR A 78 6.55 -8.57 9.10
CA TYR A 78 6.03 -9.44 8.04
C TYR A 78 6.61 -10.87 8.17
N ARG A 79 7.84 -11.04 8.65
CA ARG A 79 8.43 -12.37 8.91
C ARG A 79 7.73 -13.08 10.06
N ASP A 80 7.49 -12.40 11.17
CA ASP A 80 6.77 -13.00 12.30
C ASP A 80 5.32 -13.34 11.92
N LEU A 81 4.70 -12.51 11.07
CA LEU A 81 3.38 -12.76 10.50
C LEU A 81 3.40 -13.98 9.57
N ALA A 82 4.40 -14.10 8.69
CA ALA A 82 4.55 -15.22 7.76
C ALA A 82 4.62 -16.58 8.47
N GLU A 83 5.20 -16.61 9.68
CA GLU A 83 5.29 -17.83 10.49
C GLU A 83 3.97 -18.22 11.20
N GLN A 84 3.06 -17.26 11.41
CA GLN A 84 1.92 -17.44 12.31
C GLN A 84 0.57 -17.28 11.64
N LEU A 85 0.39 -16.21 10.87
CA LEU A 85 -0.90 -15.80 10.33
C LEU A 85 -1.42 -16.78 9.27
N PRO A 86 -0.65 -17.16 8.23
CA PRO A 86 -1.15 -18.08 7.18
C PRO A 86 -1.68 -19.40 7.75
N ARG A 87 -0.90 -20.05 8.62
CA ARG A 87 -1.29 -21.30 9.25
C ARG A 87 -2.54 -21.15 10.12
N TYR A 88 -2.62 -20.06 10.89
CA TYR A 88 -3.79 -19.77 11.73
C TYR A 88 -5.07 -19.61 10.89
N VAL A 89 -5.00 -18.85 9.79
CA VAL A 89 -6.12 -18.61 8.87
C VAL A 89 -6.56 -19.91 8.18
N ARG A 90 -5.61 -20.72 7.71
CA ARG A 90 -5.87 -22.04 7.14
C ARG A 90 -6.53 -22.99 8.13
N ASP A 91 -6.02 -23.04 9.38
CA ASP A 91 -6.55 -23.94 10.42
C ASP A 91 -8.01 -23.58 10.81
N LEU A 92 -8.42 -22.33 10.60
CA LEU A 92 -9.81 -21.88 10.74
C LEU A 92 -10.70 -22.20 9.52
N GLY A 93 -10.12 -22.65 8.39
CA GLY A 93 -10.84 -23.04 7.19
C GLY A 93 -11.19 -21.90 6.23
N PHE A 94 -10.52 -20.75 6.34
CA PHE A 94 -10.66 -19.68 5.35
C PHE A 94 -9.92 -20.02 4.06
N THR A 95 -10.36 -19.40 2.97
CA THR A 95 -9.78 -19.58 1.62
C THR A 95 -8.87 -18.42 1.22
N HIS A 96 -9.11 -17.26 1.81
CA HIS A 96 -8.40 -16.03 1.53
C HIS A 96 -8.08 -15.29 2.82
N VAL A 97 -7.00 -14.52 2.79
CA VAL A 97 -6.75 -13.44 3.74
C VAL A 97 -6.86 -12.12 2.99
N GLU A 98 -7.56 -11.15 3.58
CA GLU A 98 -7.62 -9.79 3.05
C GLU A 98 -6.88 -8.87 4.01
N PHE A 99 -5.90 -8.14 3.48
CA PHE A 99 -5.19 -7.14 4.27
C PHE A 99 -5.82 -5.77 4.07
N LEU A 100 -6.09 -5.09 5.19
CA LEU A 100 -6.26 -3.63 5.16
C LEU A 100 -5.03 -2.95 4.52
N PRO A 101 -5.13 -1.68 4.07
CA PRO A 101 -4.13 -1.11 3.18
C PRO A 101 -2.71 -1.18 3.76
N ILE A 102 -1.81 -1.82 3.00
CA ILE A 102 -0.40 -2.00 3.37
C ILE A 102 0.50 -0.95 2.73
N SER A 103 -0.01 -0.12 1.81
CA SER A 103 0.75 0.98 1.23
C SER A 103 1.28 1.91 2.34
N GLU A 104 2.44 2.53 2.12
CA GLU A 104 3.01 3.41 3.14
C GLU A 104 2.10 4.60 3.45
N HIS A 105 1.84 4.81 4.73
CA HIS A 105 0.89 5.79 5.26
C HIS A 105 1.44 6.42 6.54
N PRO A 106 1.26 7.73 6.76
CA PRO A 106 1.95 8.46 7.84
C PRO A 106 1.32 8.26 9.22
N PHE A 107 0.04 7.86 9.28
CA PHE A 107 -0.74 7.86 10.52
C PHE A 107 -1.46 6.53 10.77
N ASP A 108 -1.14 5.86 11.89
CA ASP A 108 -1.76 4.57 12.24
C ASP A 108 -3.27 4.64 12.39
N GLY A 109 -3.81 5.75 12.89
CA GLY A 109 -5.25 5.92 13.11
C GLY A 109 -6.05 5.99 11.81
N SER A 110 -5.39 6.12 10.65
CA SER A 110 -6.04 5.98 9.34
C SER A 110 -6.31 4.52 8.95
N TRP A 111 -5.73 3.56 9.68
CA TRP A 111 -5.74 2.13 9.36
C TRP A 111 -5.18 1.78 7.97
N GLY A 112 -4.43 2.71 7.36
CA GLY A 112 -3.87 2.58 6.02
C GLY A 112 -4.64 3.35 4.93
N TYR A 113 -5.86 3.82 5.20
CA TYR A 113 -6.73 4.47 4.21
C TYR A 113 -6.34 5.91 3.85
N GLN A 114 -5.20 6.40 4.33
CA GLN A 114 -4.62 7.69 3.92
C GLN A 114 -3.17 7.49 3.48
N PRO A 115 -2.93 6.80 2.34
CA PRO A 115 -1.58 6.47 1.91
C PRO A 115 -0.83 7.70 1.36
N THR A 116 0.49 7.70 1.56
CA THR A 116 1.40 8.69 0.95
C THR A 116 2.48 8.05 0.06
N GLY A 117 2.65 6.73 0.11
CA GLY A 117 3.53 5.96 -0.78
C GLY A 117 2.85 4.70 -1.29
N LEU A 118 2.17 4.79 -2.43
CA LEU A 118 1.39 3.68 -3.00
C LEU A 118 2.25 2.50 -3.47
N TYR A 119 3.51 2.73 -3.81
CA TYR A 119 4.40 1.72 -4.40
C TYR A 119 5.31 1.04 -3.37
N ALA A 120 5.13 1.32 -2.07
CA ALA A 120 5.92 0.72 -1.01
C ALA A 120 5.00 0.03 0.01
N PRO A 121 5.27 -1.23 0.39
CA PRO A 121 4.66 -1.78 1.59
C PRO A 121 5.18 -1.00 2.79
N THR A 122 4.32 -0.76 3.77
CA THR A 122 4.67 0.07 4.91
C THR A 122 5.85 -0.52 5.67
N SER A 123 6.81 0.35 5.97
CA SER A 123 8.04 0.03 6.69
C SER A 123 7.80 -0.39 8.15
N ARG A 124 6.58 -0.21 8.67
CA ARG A 124 6.16 -0.61 10.03
C ARG A 124 6.51 -2.04 10.38
N PHE A 125 6.41 -2.94 9.39
CA PHE A 125 6.52 -4.37 9.61
C PHE A 125 7.76 -4.99 8.94
N GLY A 126 8.63 -4.21 8.30
CA GLY A 126 9.86 -4.72 7.67
C GLY A 126 10.07 -4.18 6.26
N CYS A 127 10.92 -4.86 5.50
CA CYS A 127 11.31 -4.44 4.15
C CYS A 127 10.39 -5.06 3.06
N PRO A 128 10.47 -4.58 1.81
CA PRO A 128 9.74 -5.16 0.67
C PRO A 128 9.83 -6.69 0.56
N GLU A 129 11.02 -7.25 0.76
CA GLU A 129 11.25 -8.71 0.68
C GLU A 129 10.55 -9.47 1.80
N ASP A 130 10.36 -8.85 2.96
CA ASP A 130 9.64 -9.47 4.07
C ASP A 130 8.14 -9.50 3.79
N PHE A 131 7.58 -8.47 3.16
CA PHE A 131 6.18 -8.50 2.72
C PHE A 131 5.96 -9.56 1.64
N SER A 132 6.87 -9.66 0.66
CA SER A 132 6.84 -10.75 -0.34
C SER A 132 6.87 -12.13 0.33
N ALA A 133 7.66 -12.31 1.39
CA ALA A 133 7.69 -13.57 2.14
C ALA A 133 6.38 -13.89 2.88
N LEU A 134 5.65 -12.88 3.37
CA LEU A 134 4.32 -13.08 3.93
C LEU A 134 3.34 -13.58 2.86
N VAL A 135 3.36 -12.99 1.66
CA VAL A 135 2.52 -13.43 0.54
C VAL A 135 2.89 -14.87 0.13
N ASP A 136 4.18 -15.18 -0.01
CA ASP A 136 4.65 -16.54 -0.30
C ASP A 136 4.17 -17.56 0.75
N ALA A 137 4.21 -17.19 2.04
CA ALA A 137 3.73 -18.04 3.11
C ALA A 137 2.21 -18.28 3.03
N CYS A 138 1.41 -17.26 2.68
CA CYS A 138 -0.02 -17.43 2.41
C CYS A 138 -0.27 -18.44 1.28
N HIS A 139 0.42 -18.28 0.14
CA HIS A 139 0.23 -19.16 -1.01
C HIS A 139 0.65 -20.60 -0.73
N ARG A 140 1.75 -20.80 0.02
CA ARG A 140 2.18 -22.15 0.46
C ARG A 140 1.17 -22.84 1.37
N GLU A 141 0.39 -22.06 2.13
CA GLU A 141 -0.70 -22.57 2.96
C GLU A 141 -2.03 -22.69 2.18
N GLY A 142 -2.02 -22.45 0.88
CA GLY A 142 -3.17 -22.60 0.00
C GLY A 142 -4.18 -21.46 0.09
N LEU A 143 -3.78 -20.30 0.62
CA LEU A 143 -4.62 -19.12 0.76
C LEU A 143 -4.42 -18.17 -0.41
N GLY A 144 -5.50 -17.57 -0.90
CA GLY A 144 -5.42 -16.37 -1.73
C GLY A 144 -5.17 -15.13 -0.88
N VAL A 145 -4.46 -14.14 -1.43
CA VAL A 145 -4.17 -12.87 -0.76
C VAL A 145 -4.88 -11.73 -1.47
N LEU A 146 -5.79 -11.07 -0.76
CA LEU A 146 -6.46 -9.85 -1.21
C LEU A 146 -5.84 -8.65 -0.52
N LEU A 147 -5.84 -7.52 -1.22
CA LEU A 147 -5.34 -6.26 -0.66
C LEU A 147 -6.37 -5.14 -0.84
N ASP A 148 -6.61 -4.41 0.24
CA ASP A 148 -7.26 -3.11 0.17
C ASP A 148 -6.39 -2.11 -0.56
N TRP A 149 -6.92 -1.65 -1.69
CA TRP A 149 -6.31 -0.65 -2.54
C TRP A 149 -7.10 0.66 -2.43
N VAL A 150 -6.38 1.77 -2.26
CA VAL A 150 -6.97 3.08 -1.95
C VAL A 150 -6.72 4.07 -3.10
N PRO A 151 -7.42 3.91 -4.25
CA PRO A 151 -7.30 4.81 -5.39
C PRO A 151 -8.19 6.04 -5.29
N GLY A 152 -9.10 6.12 -4.30
CA GLY A 152 -10.14 7.15 -4.21
C GLY A 152 -9.62 8.54 -3.84
N HIS A 153 -8.61 8.59 -2.96
CA HIS A 153 -8.13 9.83 -2.36
C HIS A 153 -6.73 9.66 -1.75
N PHE A 154 -6.12 10.79 -1.34
CA PHE A 154 -4.85 10.84 -0.62
C PHE A 154 -4.81 12.05 0.33
N PRO A 155 -4.05 12.01 1.44
CA PRO A 155 -3.98 13.12 2.38
C PRO A 155 -3.10 14.27 1.85
N ASP A 156 -3.22 15.46 2.44
CA ASP A 156 -2.47 16.66 2.07
C ASP A 156 -1.14 16.83 2.82
N ASP A 157 -0.57 15.74 3.34
CA ASP A 157 0.75 15.71 3.96
C ASP A 157 1.82 16.36 3.05
N PRO A 158 2.65 17.29 3.55
CA PRO A 158 3.59 18.05 2.71
C PRO A 158 4.59 17.19 1.93
N HIS A 159 5.01 16.04 2.47
CA HIS A 159 5.94 15.12 1.79
C HIS A 159 5.27 14.28 0.71
N GLY A 160 3.94 14.20 0.70
CA GLY A 160 3.14 13.38 -0.22
C GLY A 160 2.80 14.10 -1.53
N LEU A 161 1.70 13.67 -2.16
CA LEU A 161 1.36 14.05 -3.54
C LEU A 161 0.72 15.44 -3.69
N GLY A 162 0.21 16.03 -2.61
CA GLY A 162 -0.49 17.31 -2.68
C GLY A 162 0.42 18.43 -3.19
N ASN A 163 -0.09 19.23 -4.14
CA ASN A 163 0.61 20.35 -4.74
C ASN A 163 2.05 19.99 -5.19
N PHE A 164 2.22 18.82 -5.80
CA PHE A 164 3.52 18.16 -5.95
C PHE A 164 4.62 19.03 -6.57
N ASP A 165 4.29 19.74 -7.64
CA ASP A 165 5.19 20.63 -8.40
C ASP A 165 4.84 22.12 -8.24
N GLY A 166 4.03 22.46 -7.22
CA GLY A 166 3.50 23.80 -7.02
C GLY A 166 2.20 24.07 -7.80
N THR A 167 1.65 23.06 -8.47
CA THR A 167 0.31 23.05 -9.05
C THR A 167 -0.52 21.87 -8.53
N ALA A 168 -1.83 21.90 -8.80
CA ALA A 168 -2.73 20.75 -8.62
C ALA A 168 -2.40 19.66 -9.66
N LEU A 169 -1.34 18.89 -9.39
CA LEU A 169 -0.77 17.92 -10.32
C LEU A 169 -1.50 16.58 -10.25
N TYR A 170 -1.51 15.96 -9.07
CA TYR A 170 -2.17 14.69 -8.81
C TYR A 170 -3.64 14.88 -8.45
N GLU A 171 -3.96 15.93 -7.71
CA GLU A 171 -5.31 16.34 -7.35
C GLU A 171 -5.98 17.17 -8.44
N HIS A 172 -7.31 17.21 -8.45
CA HIS A 172 -8.04 18.07 -9.37
C HIS A 172 -7.99 19.55 -8.92
N ALA A 173 -7.69 20.47 -9.84
CA ALA A 173 -7.55 21.91 -9.53
C ALA A 173 -8.84 22.57 -9.03
N ASN A 174 -10.01 22.11 -9.51
CA ASN A 174 -11.31 22.53 -8.99
C ASN A 174 -11.56 21.89 -7.62
N PRO A 175 -11.63 22.64 -6.51
CA PRO A 175 -11.81 22.08 -5.17
C PRO A 175 -13.12 21.30 -4.98
N LEU A 176 -14.16 21.61 -5.77
CA LEU A 176 -15.43 20.86 -5.74
C LEU A 176 -15.29 19.44 -6.31
N GLN A 177 -14.18 19.14 -6.98
CA GLN A 177 -13.84 17.84 -7.55
C GLN A 177 -12.54 17.26 -6.96
N GLY A 178 -11.69 18.11 -6.36
CA GLY A 178 -10.36 17.76 -5.90
C GLY A 178 -10.23 17.52 -4.39
N ARG A 179 -11.33 17.58 -3.62
CA ARG A 179 -11.27 17.40 -2.16
C ARG A 179 -12.52 16.71 -1.60
N HIS A 180 -12.32 15.71 -0.75
CA HIS A 180 -13.36 15.22 0.15
C HIS A 180 -13.44 16.15 1.37
N LEU A 181 -14.45 17.02 1.42
CA LEU A 181 -14.58 18.03 2.47
C LEU A 181 -14.77 17.43 3.86
N ASP A 182 -15.51 16.33 3.97
CA ASP A 182 -15.78 15.67 5.25
C ASP A 182 -14.54 14.95 5.82
N TRP A 183 -13.63 14.52 4.95
CA TRP A 183 -12.43 13.76 5.33
C TRP A 183 -11.16 14.60 5.34
N GLY A 184 -11.21 15.80 4.77
CA GLY A 184 -10.04 16.68 4.64
C GLY A 184 -8.95 16.14 3.71
N THR A 185 -9.28 15.26 2.75
CA THR A 185 -8.33 14.63 1.83
C THR A 185 -8.51 15.10 0.39
N LEU A 186 -7.47 14.96 -0.42
CA LEU A 186 -7.45 15.32 -1.84
C LEU A 186 -7.93 14.16 -2.72
N ILE A 187 -8.58 14.49 -3.84
CA ILE A 187 -9.11 13.54 -4.81
C ILE A 187 -8.22 13.56 -6.05
N TYR A 188 -7.80 12.38 -6.51
CA TYR A 188 -7.02 12.23 -7.74
C TYR A 188 -7.74 12.83 -8.95
N ASN A 189 -6.99 13.49 -9.83
CA ASN A 189 -7.49 13.98 -11.11
C ASN A 189 -7.56 12.82 -12.12
N TYR A 190 -8.64 12.04 -12.06
CA TYR A 190 -8.88 10.92 -12.97
C TYR A 190 -9.02 11.33 -14.46
N GLY A 191 -9.16 12.63 -14.75
CA GLY A 191 -9.16 13.16 -16.12
C GLY A 191 -7.76 13.31 -16.72
N ARG A 192 -6.70 13.17 -15.91
CA ARG A 192 -5.31 13.36 -16.33
C ARG A 192 -4.62 12.04 -16.61
N THR A 193 -4.04 11.90 -17.81
CA THR A 193 -3.41 10.67 -18.30
C THR A 193 -2.34 10.12 -17.35
N GLU A 194 -1.44 10.96 -16.85
CA GLU A 194 -0.34 10.51 -15.99
C GLU A 194 -0.83 10.06 -14.62
N VAL A 195 -1.91 10.65 -14.10
CA VAL A 195 -2.53 10.26 -12.83
C VAL A 195 -3.25 8.93 -12.95
N VAL A 196 -4.00 8.73 -14.04
CA VAL A 196 -4.60 7.42 -14.35
C VAL A 196 -3.52 6.37 -14.51
N ASN A 197 -2.44 6.68 -15.22
CA ASN A 197 -1.34 5.75 -15.40
C ASN A 197 -0.70 5.38 -14.05
N PHE A 198 -0.42 6.38 -13.19
CA PHE A 198 0.11 6.18 -11.85
C PHE A 198 -0.75 5.21 -11.00
N LEU A 199 -2.08 5.33 -11.07
CA LEU A 199 -2.99 4.46 -10.32
C LEU A 199 -3.09 3.05 -10.96
N VAL A 200 -3.27 2.97 -12.28
CA VAL A 200 -3.39 1.67 -12.97
C VAL A 200 -2.11 0.87 -12.85
N SER A 201 -0.94 1.48 -13.02
CA SER A 201 0.33 0.79 -12.81
C SER A 201 0.57 0.41 -11.35
N ASN A 202 -0.05 1.10 -10.39
CA ASN A 202 0.02 0.71 -8.98
C ASN A 202 -0.81 -0.54 -8.69
N ALA A 203 -2.01 -0.64 -9.25
CA ALA A 203 -2.81 -1.87 -9.15
C ALA A 203 -2.04 -3.05 -9.74
N LEU A 204 -1.47 -2.89 -10.95
CA LEU A 204 -0.64 -3.92 -11.58
C LEU A 204 0.64 -4.22 -10.79
N PHE A 205 1.26 -3.23 -10.17
CA PHE A 205 2.45 -3.41 -9.34
C PHE A 205 2.20 -4.42 -8.21
N TRP A 206 1.09 -4.29 -7.48
CA TRP A 206 0.74 -5.25 -6.42
C TRP A 206 0.49 -6.65 -6.97
N LEU A 207 -0.27 -6.77 -8.05
CA LEU A 207 -0.59 -8.06 -8.67
C LEU A 207 0.65 -8.76 -9.26
N GLU A 208 1.50 -8.03 -9.98
CA GLU A 208 2.62 -8.61 -10.74
C GLU A 208 3.90 -8.77 -9.92
N ARG A 209 4.20 -7.84 -9.02
CA ARG A 209 5.47 -7.85 -8.25
C ARG A 209 5.35 -8.60 -6.93
N TYR A 210 4.21 -8.47 -6.27
CA TYR A 210 3.94 -9.15 -5.01
C TYR A 210 3.03 -10.37 -5.15
N GLY A 211 2.50 -10.65 -6.35
CA GLY A 211 1.65 -11.81 -6.56
C GLY A 211 0.31 -11.74 -5.82
N ILE A 212 -0.18 -10.53 -5.52
CA ILE A 212 -1.50 -10.35 -4.89
C ILE A 212 -2.58 -10.91 -5.82
N ASP A 213 -3.56 -11.62 -5.26
CA ASP A 213 -4.58 -12.36 -6.02
C ASP A 213 -5.82 -11.53 -6.33
N GLY A 214 -6.03 -10.41 -5.65
CA GLY A 214 -7.14 -9.51 -5.90
C GLY A 214 -7.05 -8.22 -5.10
N LEU A 215 -7.77 -7.21 -5.56
CA LEU A 215 -7.85 -5.91 -4.90
C LEU A 215 -9.29 -5.64 -4.49
N ARG A 216 -9.48 -5.20 -3.25
CA ARG A 216 -10.73 -4.57 -2.79
C ARG A 216 -10.54 -3.06 -2.81
N VAL A 217 -11.53 -2.32 -3.29
CA VAL A 217 -11.51 -0.86 -3.31
C VAL A 217 -12.49 -0.35 -2.28
N ASP A 218 -11.98 0.42 -1.30
CA ASP A 218 -12.80 1.20 -0.39
C ASP A 218 -13.12 2.59 -0.96
N ALA A 219 -14.24 3.14 -0.49
CA ALA A 219 -15.05 4.25 -0.97
C ALA A 219 -14.44 5.25 -1.98
#